data_AF-A0A2D5QQ34-F1
#
_entry.id   AF-A0A2D5QQ34-F1
#
_cell.length_a   1.000
_cell.length_b   1.000
_cell.length_c   1.000
_cell.angle_alpha   90.00
_cell.angle_beta   90.00
_cell.angle_gamma   90.00
#
_symmetry.space_group_name_H-M   'P 1'
#
loop_
_entity.id
_entity.type
_entity.pdbx_description
1 polymer ?
#
loop_
_entity_poly.entity_id
_entity_poly.type
_entity_poly.pdbx_seq_one_letter_code
_entity_poly.pdbx_strand_id
1 'polypeptide(L)'
;MANIWLIESSQVVQRMVEIALDGLPVKLSFTNHVSNLIEDDAPNPHLVICAEYVLDAQDRSHANSYLGQIEHLVQQGYQCPVVILQNQATSKIEPYLLAAGLPLVASVRKPFKSFDLLKVICSALALKVPYEEVYSAQSRVIPLARPKVPLATPPSIPASVAQPAPMTTNHPSITPEIISPSPARPFPQKSSSAIYASIPPPPP
;
A
#
# COMPACT_ATOMS: atom_id res chain seq x y z
N MET A 1 1.72 -23.46 2.10
CA MET A 1 0.67 -22.74 1.34
C MET A 1 0.42 -21.45 2.09
N ALA A 2 0.49 -20.29 1.44
CA ALA A 2 0.37 -19.01 2.14
C ALA A 2 -1.11 -18.62 2.32
N ASN A 3 -1.50 -18.17 3.51
CA ASN A 3 -2.87 -17.69 3.77
C ASN A 3 -2.98 -16.21 3.40
N ILE A 4 -3.96 -15.85 2.58
CA ILE A 4 -4.29 -14.47 2.23
C ILE A 4 -5.71 -14.20 2.70
N TRP A 5 -5.90 -13.11 3.44
CA TRP A 5 -7.23 -12.62 3.81
C TRP A 5 -7.61 -11.46 2.88
N LEU A 6 -8.78 -11.52 2.26
CA LEU A 6 -9.36 -10.44 1.48
C LEU A 6 -10.57 -9.85 2.22
N ILE A 7 -10.48 -8.56 2.55
CA ILE A 7 -11.55 -7.78 3.17
C ILE A 7 -12.12 -6.83 2.10
N GLU A 8 -13.20 -7.22 1.43
CA GLU A 8 -13.77 -6.48 0.28
C GLU A 8 -15.22 -6.93 0.05
N SER A 9 -16.17 -5.98 -0.06
CA SER A 9 -17.60 -6.28 -0.23
C SER A 9 -18.02 -6.44 -1.70
N SER A 10 -17.21 -5.97 -2.66
CA SER A 10 -17.52 -6.10 -4.08
C SER A 10 -17.17 -7.48 -4.63
N GLN A 11 -18.19 -8.29 -4.95
CA GLN A 11 -18.03 -9.61 -5.59
C GLN A 11 -17.21 -9.55 -6.90
N VAL A 12 -17.32 -8.47 -7.68
CA VAL A 12 -16.53 -8.27 -8.90
C VAL A 12 -15.03 -8.14 -8.56
N VAL A 13 -14.71 -7.40 -7.50
CA VAL A 13 -13.32 -7.24 -7.05
C VAL A 13 -12.81 -8.53 -6.42
N GLN A 14 -13.61 -9.22 -5.59
CA GLN A 14 -13.29 -10.56 -5.06
C GLN A 14 -12.91 -11.51 -6.20
N ARG A 15 -13.74 -11.61 -7.25
CA ARG A 15 -13.48 -12.46 -8.42
C ARG A 15 -12.23 -12.04 -9.21
N MET A 16 -11.94 -10.73 -9.28
CA MET A 16 -10.69 -10.25 -9.90
C MET A 16 -9.43 -10.60 -9.09
N VAL A 17 -9.54 -10.64 -7.76
CA VAL A 17 -8.46 -11.09 -6.85
C VAL A 17 -8.26 -12.60 -6.95
N GLU A 18 -9.33 -13.40 -7.03
CA GLU A 18 -9.25 -14.84 -7.33
C GLU A 18 -8.50 -15.10 -8.64
N ILE A 19 -8.90 -14.44 -9.73
CA ILE A 19 -8.25 -14.57 -11.04
C ILE A 19 -6.79 -14.10 -11.00
N ALA A 20 -6.46 -13.10 -10.18
CA ALA A 20 -5.08 -12.66 -10.00
C ALA A 20 -4.21 -13.68 -9.22
N LEU A 21 -4.83 -14.53 -8.39
CA LEU A 21 -4.17 -15.52 -7.54
C LEU A 21 -4.24 -16.95 -8.08
N ASP A 22 -4.96 -17.17 -9.18
CA ASP A 22 -5.10 -18.49 -9.81
C ASP A 22 -3.74 -19.09 -10.18
N GLY A 23 -3.59 -20.39 -9.94
CA GLY A 23 -2.33 -21.12 -10.09
C GLY A 23 -1.25 -20.86 -9.02
N LEU A 24 -1.45 -19.98 -8.03
CA LEU A 24 -0.52 -19.81 -6.91
C LEU A 24 -0.82 -20.78 -5.74
N PRO A 25 0.20 -21.21 -4.96
CA PRO A 25 0.03 -22.05 -3.78
C PRO A 25 -0.43 -21.23 -2.56
N VAL A 26 -1.61 -20.62 -2.67
CA VAL A 26 -2.23 -19.74 -1.67
C VAL A 26 -3.60 -20.24 -1.24
N LYS A 27 -3.98 -20.02 0.03
CA LYS A 27 -5.36 -20.14 0.51
C LYS A 27 -5.93 -18.73 0.61
N LEU A 28 -7.01 -18.44 -0.11
CA LEU A 28 -7.71 -17.17 -0.05
C LEU A 28 -8.95 -17.31 0.85
N SER A 29 -9.05 -16.47 1.87
CA SER A 29 -10.22 -16.34 2.74
C SER A 29 -10.87 -14.98 2.53
N PHE A 30 -12.19 -14.94 2.36
CA PHE A 30 -12.95 -13.71 2.10
C PHE A 30 -13.74 -13.29 3.33
N THR A 31 -13.87 -11.98 3.53
CA THR A 31 -14.82 -11.41 4.49
C THR A 31 -15.22 -9.98 4.10
N ASN A 32 -16.33 -9.51 4.68
CA ASN A 32 -16.68 -8.09 4.71
C ASN A 32 -16.23 -7.41 6.02
N HIS A 33 -15.80 -8.18 7.03
CA HIS A 33 -15.33 -7.66 8.32
C HIS A 33 -14.28 -8.59 8.93
N VAL A 34 -13.17 -8.04 9.46
CA VAL A 34 -12.07 -8.87 9.96
C VAL A 34 -12.43 -9.73 11.16
N SER A 35 -13.39 -9.30 11.99
CA SER A 35 -13.89 -10.07 13.14
C SER A 35 -14.31 -11.48 12.73
N ASN A 36 -15.00 -11.65 11.60
CA ASN A 36 -15.48 -12.96 11.15
C ASN A 36 -14.33 -13.95 10.97
N LEU A 37 -13.18 -13.50 10.44
CA LEU A 37 -12.00 -14.35 10.26
C LEU A 37 -11.31 -14.69 11.59
N ILE A 38 -11.46 -13.84 12.60
CA ILE A 38 -10.94 -14.09 13.96
C ILE A 38 -11.87 -15.05 14.72
N GLU A 39 -13.19 -14.88 14.58
CA GLU A 39 -14.23 -15.70 15.20
C GLU A 39 -14.31 -17.11 14.60
N ASP A 40 -14.08 -17.26 13.29
CA ASP A 40 -14.01 -18.54 12.57
C ASP A 40 -12.70 -19.33 12.79
N ASP A 41 -11.81 -18.89 13.70
CA ASP A 41 -10.46 -19.44 13.94
C ASP A 41 -9.65 -19.58 12.62
N ALA A 42 -9.75 -18.58 11.73
CA ALA A 42 -9.09 -18.64 10.45
C ALA A 42 -7.56 -18.60 10.61
N PRO A 43 -6.80 -19.39 9.83
CA PRO A 43 -5.37 -19.50 10.03
C PRO A 43 -4.66 -18.18 9.69
N ASN A 44 -3.69 -17.81 10.53
CA ASN A 44 -3.01 -16.51 10.49
C ASN A 44 -2.61 -16.07 9.07
N PRO A 45 -2.91 -14.80 8.69
CA PRO A 45 -2.64 -14.29 7.36
C PRO A 45 -1.13 -14.04 7.17
N HIS A 46 -0.64 -14.43 6.01
CA HIS A 46 0.67 -14.06 5.50
C HIS A 46 0.61 -12.70 4.79
N LEU A 47 -0.58 -12.34 4.28
CA LEU A 47 -0.89 -11.06 3.64
C LEU A 47 -2.38 -10.74 3.88
N VAL A 48 -2.67 -9.48 4.17
CA VAL A 48 -4.04 -8.94 4.15
C VAL A 48 -4.19 -8.04 2.93
N ILE A 49 -5.25 -8.24 2.16
CA ILE A 49 -5.70 -7.35 1.10
C ILE A 49 -6.99 -6.70 1.61
N CYS A 50 -7.02 -5.38 1.73
CA CYS A 50 -8.17 -4.66 2.30
C CYS A 50 -8.68 -3.61 1.32
N ALA A 51 -9.99 -3.60 1.03
CA ALA A 51 -10.63 -2.49 0.37
C ALA A 51 -10.50 -1.21 1.22
N GLU A 52 -10.32 -0.06 0.57
CA GLU A 52 -10.29 1.24 1.26
C GLU A 52 -11.57 1.49 2.08
N TYR A 53 -12.70 1.07 1.53
CA TYR A 53 -14.00 1.03 2.20
C TYR A 53 -14.69 -0.30 1.90
N VAL A 54 -15.35 -0.85 2.91
CA VAL A 54 -16.15 -2.08 2.83
C VAL A 54 -17.60 -1.71 3.17
N LEU A 55 -18.52 -2.07 2.28
CA LEU A 55 -19.95 -1.88 2.50
C LEU A 55 -20.49 -3.03 3.37
N ASP A 56 -21.60 -2.78 4.06
CA ASP A 56 -22.32 -3.74 4.92
C ASP A 56 -21.57 -4.23 6.19
N ALA A 57 -20.42 -3.63 6.52
CA ALA A 57 -19.86 -3.76 7.87
C ALA A 57 -20.84 -3.17 8.90
N GLN A 58 -21.34 -4.02 9.81
CA GLN A 58 -22.32 -3.61 10.80
C GLN A 58 -21.70 -2.67 11.83
N ASP A 59 -22.33 -1.51 11.96
CA ASP A 59 -22.28 -0.64 13.14
C ASP A 59 -20.88 -0.17 13.61
N ARG A 60 -20.21 0.65 12.79
CA ARG A 60 -19.37 1.82 13.19
C ARG A 60 -18.77 2.47 11.94
N SER A 61 -18.90 3.80 11.79
CA SER A 61 -18.35 4.56 10.65
C SER A 61 -16.84 4.35 10.41
N HIS A 62 -16.06 4.06 11.46
CA HIS A 62 -14.64 3.73 11.36
C HIS A 62 -14.37 2.29 10.92
N ALA A 63 -15.19 1.32 11.32
CA ALA A 63 -15.02 -0.10 11.00
C ALA A 63 -15.15 -0.35 9.49
N ASN A 64 -15.97 0.43 8.79
CA ASN A 64 -16.18 0.31 7.35
C ASN A 64 -14.97 0.81 6.53
N SER A 65 -13.96 1.40 7.17
CA SER A 65 -12.73 1.87 6.51
C SER A 65 -11.57 0.89 6.69
N TYR A 66 -10.63 0.87 5.74
CA TYR A 66 -9.41 0.07 5.87
C TYR A 66 -8.62 0.39 7.16
N LEU A 67 -8.66 1.63 7.64
CA LEU A 67 -7.99 2.03 8.87
C LEU A 67 -8.58 1.29 10.08
N GLY A 68 -9.90 1.26 10.24
CA GLY A 68 -10.55 0.56 11.36
C GLY A 68 -10.34 -0.97 11.30
N GLN A 69 -10.37 -1.56 10.10
CA GLN A 69 -10.06 -2.99 9.91
C GLN A 69 -8.62 -3.32 10.32
N ILE A 70 -7.66 -2.45 9.98
CA ILE A 70 -6.25 -2.65 10.30
C ILE A 70 -5.95 -2.33 11.78
N GLU A 71 -6.55 -1.28 12.35
CA GLU A 71 -6.47 -1.00 13.79
C GLU A 71 -6.93 -2.21 14.61
N HIS A 72 -8.02 -2.87 14.20
CA HIS A 72 -8.49 -4.09 14.84
C HIS A 72 -7.47 -5.24 14.70
N LEU A 73 -6.87 -5.45 13.53
CA LEU A 73 -5.80 -6.44 13.35
C LEU A 73 -4.59 -6.17 14.26
N VAL A 74 -4.17 -4.91 14.42
CA VAL A 74 -3.06 -4.54 15.30
C VAL A 74 -3.40 -4.79 16.76
N GLN A 75 -4.63 -4.48 17.19
CA GLN A 75 -5.12 -4.76 18.55
C GLN A 75 -5.12 -6.26 18.88
N GLN A 76 -5.39 -7.12 17.89
CA GLN A 76 -5.32 -8.58 18.02
C GLN A 76 -3.89 -9.14 17.83
N GLY A 77 -2.87 -8.27 17.69
CA GLY A 77 -1.46 -8.66 17.65
C GLY A 77 -0.94 -9.17 16.30
N TYR A 78 -1.70 -9.04 15.21
CA TYR A 78 -1.24 -9.42 13.88
C TYR A 78 -0.09 -8.50 13.40
N GLN A 79 0.83 -9.05 12.59
CA GLN A 79 1.99 -8.34 12.04
C GLN A 79 2.23 -8.69 10.56
N CYS A 80 1.17 -8.82 9.77
CA CYS A 80 1.24 -9.16 8.36
C CYS A 80 1.37 -7.91 7.46
N PRO A 81 1.99 -8.02 6.28
CA PRO A 81 1.90 -6.99 5.25
C PRO A 81 0.45 -6.73 4.84
N VAL A 82 0.16 -5.49 4.48
CA VAL A 82 -1.14 -5.07 3.96
C VAL A 82 -0.99 -4.49 2.55
N VAL A 83 -1.95 -4.82 1.68
CA VAL A 83 -2.18 -4.15 0.39
C VAL A 83 -3.58 -3.55 0.39
N ILE A 84 -3.70 -2.27 0.05
CA ILE A 84 -4.98 -1.57 0.01
C ILE A 84 -5.54 -1.56 -1.42
N LEU A 85 -6.82 -1.91 -1.61
CA LEU A 85 -7.56 -1.74 -2.85
C LEU A 85 -8.29 -0.39 -2.80
N GLN A 86 -7.63 0.64 -3.30
CA GLN A 86 -8.05 2.04 -3.21
C GLN A 86 -9.08 2.41 -4.29
N ASN A 87 -10.04 3.28 -4.00
CA ASN A 87 -10.99 3.82 -4.98
C ASN A 87 -10.33 4.90 -5.88
N GLN A 88 -10.77 5.01 -7.14
CA GLN A 88 -10.18 6.00 -8.07
C GLN A 88 -10.40 7.45 -7.60
N ALA A 89 -11.52 7.74 -6.95
CA ALA A 89 -11.93 9.09 -6.56
C ALA A 89 -11.20 9.64 -5.31
N THR A 90 -10.40 8.83 -4.61
CA THR A 90 -9.80 9.23 -3.34
C THR A 90 -8.35 9.69 -3.48
N SER A 91 -7.90 10.53 -2.53
CA SER A 91 -6.51 11.00 -2.43
C SER A 91 -5.54 9.83 -2.32
N LYS A 92 -4.41 9.89 -3.02
CA LYS A 92 -3.44 8.77 -3.05
C LYS A 92 -2.98 8.42 -1.63
N ILE A 93 -3.15 7.15 -1.26
CA ILE A 93 -2.62 6.60 -0.02
C ILE A 93 -1.13 6.32 -0.28
N GLU A 94 -0.25 7.09 0.36
CA GLU A 94 1.20 6.87 0.26
C GLU A 94 1.64 5.70 1.15
N PRO A 95 2.37 4.71 0.65
CA PRO A 95 2.72 3.48 1.37
C PRO A 95 3.85 3.66 2.41
N TYR A 96 3.99 4.85 3.00
CA TYR A 96 5.10 5.21 3.89
C TYR A 96 4.68 5.56 5.32
N LEU A 97 3.38 5.49 5.64
CA LEU A 97 2.94 5.33 7.02
C LEU A 97 2.60 3.86 7.26
N LEU A 98 3.04 3.35 8.42
CA LEU A 98 2.46 2.15 9.01
C LEU A 98 0.94 2.33 9.03
N ALA A 99 0.19 1.42 8.40
CA ALA A 99 -1.26 1.45 8.48
C ALA A 99 -1.63 1.04 9.91
N ALA A 100 -1.84 2.02 10.79
CA ALA A 100 -2.06 1.87 12.23
C ALA A 100 -1.06 0.96 13.00
N GLY A 101 0.09 0.63 12.41
CA GLY A 101 1.09 -0.29 12.97
C GLY A 101 1.48 -1.45 12.05
N LEU A 102 0.68 -1.78 11.02
CA LEU A 102 1.05 -2.81 10.03
C LEU A 102 1.93 -2.26 8.90
N PRO A 103 2.84 -3.08 8.33
CA PRO A 103 3.60 -2.72 7.14
C PRO A 103 2.68 -2.65 5.91
N LEU A 104 2.30 -1.43 5.52
CA LEU A 104 1.60 -1.15 4.27
C LEU A 104 2.58 -1.28 3.10
N VAL A 105 2.41 -2.32 2.28
CA VAL A 105 3.32 -2.60 1.16
C VAL A 105 2.94 -1.82 -0.10
N ALA A 106 1.64 -1.67 -0.36
CA ALA A 106 1.16 -0.97 -1.55
C ALA A 106 -0.30 -0.51 -1.44
N SER A 107 -0.65 0.48 -2.26
CA SER A 107 -2.03 0.84 -2.60
C SER A 107 -2.25 0.61 -4.10
N VAL A 108 -3.27 -0.16 -4.46
CA VAL A 108 -3.67 -0.50 -5.84
C VAL A 108 -5.02 0.15 -6.12
N ARG A 109 -5.06 1.10 -7.06
CA ARG A 109 -6.31 1.79 -7.43
C ARG A 109 -7.24 0.91 -8.26
N LYS A 110 -8.50 0.80 -7.84
CA LYS A 110 -9.63 0.27 -8.60
C LYS A 110 -10.06 1.30 -9.67
N PRO A 111 -10.41 0.88 -10.91
CA PRO A 111 -10.25 -0.46 -11.46
C PRO A 111 -8.78 -0.77 -11.77
N PHE A 112 -8.35 -2.01 -11.51
CA PHE A 112 -6.98 -2.49 -11.76
C PHE A 112 -6.97 -3.65 -12.77
N LYS A 113 -5.78 -4.03 -13.25
CA LYS A 113 -5.58 -5.28 -14.01
C LYS A 113 -5.11 -6.38 -13.07
N SER A 114 -5.64 -7.59 -13.19
CA SER A 114 -5.24 -8.74 -12.34
C SER A 114 -3.73 -9.00 -12.35
N PHE A 115 -3.05 -8.81 -13.49
CA PHE A 115 -1.60 -8.95 -13.58
C PHE A 115 -0.80 -7.91 -12.77
N ASP A 116 -1.31 -6.68 -12.65
CA ASP A 116 -0.63 -5.64 -11.87
C ASP A 116 -0.87 -5.84 -10.36
N LEU A 117 -2.05 -6.32 -9.98
CA LEU A 117 -2.32 -6.79 -8.61
C LEU A 117 -1.43 -7.99 -8.24
N LEU A 118 -1.31 -8.99 -9.13
CA LEU A 118 -0.47 -10.17 -8.92
C LEU A 118 1.00 -9.81 -8.62
N LYS A 119 1.60 -8.86 -9.37
CA LYS A 119 2.97 -8.37 -9.09
C LYS A 119 3.11 -7.81 -7.68
N VAL A 120 2.11 -7.06 -7.22
CA VAL A 120 2.08 -6.46 -5.88
C VAL A 120 1.96 -7.54 -4.81
N ILE A 121 1.06 -8.53 -5.00
CA ILE A 121 0.88 -9.63 -4.04
C ILE A 121 2.15 -10.49 -3.96
N CYS A 122 2.76 -10.87 -5.08
CA CYS A 122 4.01 -11.63 -5.09
C CYS A 122 5.15 -10.88 -4.38
N SER A 123 5.25 -9.56 -4.59
CA SER A 123 6.23 -8.70 -3.89
C SER A 123 5.95 -8.63 -2.39
N ALA A 124 4.68 -8.53 -1.98
CA ALA A 124 4.29 -8.47 -0.57
C ALA A 124 4.51 -9.79 0.17
N LEU A 125 4.25 -10.93 -0.48
CA LEU A 125 4.54 -12.26 0.05
C LEU A 125 6.06 -12.50 0.17
N ALA A 126 6.86 -12.02 -0.78
CA ALA A 126 8.32 -12.11 -0.73
C ALA A 126 8.94 -11.40 0.49
N LEU A 127 8.29 -10.37 1.06
CA LEU A 127 8.73 -9.72 2.31
C LEU A 127 8.55 -10.60 3.56
N LYS A 128 7.71 -11.65 3.49
CA LYS A 128 7.49 -12.63 4.58
C LYS A 128 8.32 -13.91 4.42
N VAL A 129 8.94 -14.11 3.26
CA VAL A 129 9.81 -15.25 2.98
C VAL A 129 11.27 -14.81 3.20
N PRO A 130 12.12 -15.57 3.90
CA PRO A 130 13.54 -15.25 3.98
C PRO A 130 14.14 -15.18 2.57
N TYR A 131 14.96 -14.16 2.32
CA TYR A 131 15.37 -13.68 0.99
C TYR A 131 15.99 -14.77 0.08
N GLU A 132 16.46 -15.87 0.65
CA GLU A 132 17.09 -17.01 -0.03
C GLU A 132 16.11 -17.85 -0.87
N GLU A 133 14.85 -18.02 -0.45
CA GLU A 133 13.92 -18.93 -1.16
C GLU A 133 13.30 -18.29 -2.41
N VAL A 134 13.12 -16.96 -2.43
CA VAL A 134 12.39 -16.24 -3.49
C VAL A 134 13.09 -16.35 -4.85
N TYR A 135 14.43 -16.29 -4.88
CA TYR A 135 15.21 -16.48 -6.11
C TYR A 135 15.04 -17.88 -6.73
N SER A 136 14.82 -18.91 -5.90
CA SER A 136 14.63 -20.29 -6.38
C SER A 136 13.32 -20.49 -7.16
N ALA A 137 12.28 -19.71 -6.81
CA ALA A 137 10.98 -19.73 -7.47
C ALA A 137 10.95 -18.80 -8.70
N GLN A 138 11.48 -17.57 -8.59
CA GLN A 138 11.51 -16.62 -9.72
C GLN A 138 12.38 -17.09 -10.89
N SER A 139 13.46 -17.85 -10.60
CA SER A 139 14.33 -18.46 -11.63
C SER A 139 13.62 -19.47 -12.55
N ARG A 140 12.41 -19.94 -12.21
CA ARG A 140 11.66 -20.93 -13.01
C ARG A 140 10.73 -20.32 -14.06
N VAL A 141 10.49 -19.01 -14.04
CA VAL A 141 9.45 -18.36 -14.89
C VAL A 141 10.03 -17.29 -15.83
N ILE A 142 11.28 -16.86 -15.62
CA ILE A 142 11.95 -15.90 -16.50
C ILE A 142 13.10 -16.59 -17.23
N PRO A 143 13.06 -16.75 -18.57
CA PRO A 143 14.24 -17.11 -19.34
C PRO A 143 15.19 -15.90 -19.37
N LEU A 144 16.00 -15.76 -18.31
CA LEU A 144 17.05 -14.76 -18.23
C LEU A 144 18.10 -15.07 -19.30
N ALA A 145 18.02 -14.35 -20.42
CA ALA A 145 19.03 -14.36 -21.46
C ALA A 145 20.36 -13.94 -20.84
N ARG A 146 21.26 -14.90 -20.63
CA ARG A 146 22.56 -14.66 -19.97
C ARG A 146 23.35 -13.62 -20.78
N PRO A 147 23.76 -12.48 -20.19
CA PRO A 147 24.70 -11.59 -20.85
C PRO A 147 25.99 -12.34 -21.14
N LYS A 148 26.38 -12.45 -22.42
CA LYS A 148 27.70 -12.93 -22.82
C LYS A 148 28.73 -11.84 -22.55
N VAL A 149 29.15 -11.72 -21.29
CA VAL A 149 30.36 -10.96 -20.92
C VAL A 149 31.44 -11.99 -20.58
N PRO A 150 32.61 -12.00 -21.26
CA PRO A 150 33.71 -12.87 -20.90
C PRO A 150 34.22 -12.56 -19.49
N LEU A 151 34.30 -13.57 -18.63
CA LEU A 151 34.91 -13.44 -17.31
C LEU A 151 36.44 -13.30 -17.48
N ALA A 152 36.97 -12.09 -17.34
CA ALA A 152 38.41 -11.87 -17.26
C ALA A 152 38.86 -11.96 -15.80
N THR A 153 39.45 -13.10 -15.41
CA THR A 153 40.10 -13.28 -14.11
C THR A 153 41.47 -12.56 -14.05
N PRO A 154 41.97 -12.21 -12.85
CA PRO A 154 42.90 -11.09 -12.66
C PRO A 154 44.38 -11.50 -12.58
N PRO A 155 45.31 -10.52 -12.61
CA PRO A 155 46.64 -10.64 -12.03
C PRO A 155 46.75 -9.95 -10.64
N SER A 156 47.66 -10.48 -9.82
CA SER A 156 47.84 -10.19 -8.39
C SER A 156 48.43 -8.81 -8.06
N ILE A 157 48.20 -8.38 -6.81
CA ILE A 157 48.82 -7.23 -6.13
C ILE A 157 50.35 -7.43 -5.98
N PRO A 158 51.15 -6.35 -5.87
CA PRO A 158 51.76 -6.09 -4.55
C PRO A 158 51.68 -4.61 -4.10
N ALA A 159 51.85 -4.40 -2.79
CA ALA A 159 51.66 -3.11 -2.10
C ALA A 159 52.86 -2.15 -2.23
N SER A 160 52.63 -0.83 -2.04
CA SER A 160 53.44 0.02 -1.13
C SER A 160 52.88 1.44 -0.91
N VAL A 161 52.80 1.84 0.37
CA VAL A 161 53.08 3.16 1.00
C VAL A 161 52.92 4.48 0.19
N ALA A 162 52.04 5.38 0.65
CA ALA A 162 52.38 6.76 1.10
C ALA A 162 51.17 7.62 1.57
N GLN A 163 51.24 8.16 2.80
CA GLN A 163 50.67 9.48 3.20
C GLN A 163 51.78 10.56 2.98
N PRO A 164 51.53 11.91 3.01
CA PRO A 164 50.42 12.69 3.61
C PRO A 164 49.70 13.58 2.55
N ALA A 165 49.01 14.73 2.78
CA ALA A 165 48.77 15.62 3.94
C ALA A 165 47.43 16.40 3.78
N PRO A 166 46.86 17.04 4.84
CA PRO A 166 45.64 17.83 4.75
C PRO A 166 45.87 19.34 4.53
N MET A 167 45.02 20.00 3.74
CA MET A 167 44.86 21.47 3.64
C MET A 167 43.37 21.79 3.40
N THR A 168 42.62 22.24 4.41
CA THR A 168 42.42 23.65 4.86
C THR A 168 41.53 24.52 3.94
N THR A 169 40.35 24.84 4.48
CA THR A 169 39.62 26.13 4.38
C THR A 169 39.34 26.72 3.00
N ASN A 170 38.04 26.86 2.69
CA ASN A 170 37.42 28.19 2.65
C ASN A 170 35.91 28.12 2.90
N HIS A 171 35.48 28.78 3.98
CA HIS A 171 34.08 29.14 4.25
C HIS A 171 33.98 30.66 4.11
N PRO A 172 32.92 31.18 3.49
CA PRO A 172 32.28 32.38 4.03
C PRO A 172 31.05 32.01 4.84
N SER A 173 30.72 32.84 5.83
CA SER A 173 29.60 32.68 6.76
C SER A 173 28.57 33.81 6.52
N ILE A 174 27.55 33.91 7.39
CA ILE A 174 26.66 35.09 7.60
C ILE A 174 25.53 35.23 6.55
N THR A 175 24.22 35.38 6.87
CA THR A 175 23.37 35.13 8.08
C THR A 175 21.89 35.04 7.62
N PRO A 176 20.94 34.57 8.45
CA PRO A 176 19.52 34.46 8.10
C PRO A 176 18.64 35.66 8.56
N GLU A 177 17.80 36.20 7.66
CA GLU A 177 16.70 37.17 7.92
C GLU A 177 15.68 37.22 6.73
N ILE A 178 14.45 37.75 6.82
CA ILE A 178 13.38 37.60 7.84
C ILE A 178 11.99 38.09 7.30
N ILE A 179 10.87 37.47 7.74
CA ILE A 179 9.46 37.98 7.83
C ILE A 179 8.68 38.49 6.55
N SER A 180 7.59 37.76 6.19
CA SER A 180 6.25 38.22 5.68
C SER A 180 6.06 38.95 4.32
N PRO A 181 4.81 39.13 3.83
CA PRO A 181 3.61 38.27 3.87
C PRO A 181 2.95 38.01 2.48
N SER A 182 1.85 37.24 2.47
CA SER A 182 0.99 36.93 1.31
C SER A 182 0.32 38.15 0.63
N PRO A 183 -0.08 38.01 -0.65
CA PRO A 183 -1.44 38.44 -0.99
C PRO A 183 -2.28 37.48 -1.89
N ALA A 184 -3.58 37.46 -1.56
CA ALA A 184 -4.76 37.33 -2.44
C ALA A 184 -4.96 36.10 -3.37
N ARG A 185 -6.03 35.34 -3.08
CA ARG A 185 -6.72 34.47 -4.05
C ARG A 185 -7.77 35.26 -4.85
N PRO A 186 -7.99 34.96 -6.14
CA PRO A 186 -9.25 35.25 -6.82
C PRO A 186 -10.24 34.08 -6.61
N PHE A 187 -11.43 34.37 -6.08
CA PHE A 187 -12.61 33.49 -6.18
C PHE A 187 -13.43 33.88 -7.41
N PRO A 188 -14.07 32.91 -8.10
CA PRO A 188 -15.35 33.17 -8.75
C PRO A 188 -16.50 32.34 -8.14
N GLN A 189 -17.44 33.09 -7.56
CA GLN A 189 -18.90 32.90 -7.58
C GLN A 189 -19.52 31.49 -7.46
N LYS A 190 -20.25 31.29 -6.35
CA LYS A 190 -21.39 30.35 -6.29
C LYS A 190 -22.53 30.85 -7.18
N SER A 191 -23.03 30.02 -8.09
CA SER A 191 -24.39 30.10 -8.61
C SER A 191 -25.27 29.10 -7.84
N SER A 192 -26.07 29.60 -6.89
CA SER A 192 -27.03 28.78 -6.15
C SER A 192 -28.45 29.12 -6.56
N SER A 193 -28.97 28.40 -7.56
CA SER A 193 -30.38 28.42 -7.94
C SER A 193 -31.16 27.50 -7.01
N ALA A 194 -31.74 28.05 -5.94
CA ALA A 194 -32.59 27.30 -5.00
C ALA A 194 -33.93 28.00 -4.79
N ILE A 195 -34.86 27.69 -5.72
CA ILE A 195 -36.30 27.43 -5.51
C ILE A 195 -36.98 28.20 -4.37
N TYR A 196 -37.89 29.10 -4.74
CA TYR A 196 -38.88 29.70 -3.84
C TYR A 196 -39.71 28.62 -3.14
N ALA A 197 -39.59 28.50 -1.81
CA ALA A 197 -40.56 27.81 -0.97
C ALA A 197 -41.70 28.78 -0.63
N SER A 198 -42.80 28.73 -1.38
CA SER A 198 -44.00 29.52 -1.10
C SER A 198 -44.73 29.00 0.13
N ILE A 199 -44.73 29.78 1.22
CA ILE A 199 -45.43 29.48 2.47
C ILE A 199 -46.93 29.80 2.29
N PRO A 200 -47.86 28.87 2.59
CA PRO A 200 -49.29 29.17 2.60
C PRO A 200 -49.69 30.00 3.84
N PRO A 201 -50.63 30.95 3.74
CA PRO A 201 -51.04 31.78 4.87
C PRO A 201 -51.91 31.01 5.89
N PRO A 202 -51.94 31.44 7.16
CA PRO A 202 -52.82 30.85 8.17
C PRO A 202 -54.31 31.23 7.95
N PRO A 203 -55.26 30.38 8.38
CA PRO A 203 -56.70 30.64 8.28
C PRO A 203 -57.20 31.67 9.32
N PRO A 204 -58.38 32.28 9.09
CA PRO A 204 -59.04 33.22 10.01
C PRO A 204 -59.69 32.54 11.23
#